data_AF-A0A426W012-F1
#
_entry.id   AF-A0A426W012-F1
#
_cell.length_a   1.000
_cell.length_b   1.000
_cell.length_c   1.000
_cell.angle_alpha   90.00
_cell.angle_beta   90.00
_cell.angle_gamma   90.00
#
_symmetry.space_group_name_H-M   'P 1'
#
loop_
_entity.id
_entity.type
_entity.pdbx_description
1 polymer ?
#
loop_
_entity_poly.entity_id
_entity_poly.type
_entity_poly.pdbx_seq_one_letter_code
_entity_poly.pdbx_strand_id
1 'polypeptide(L)'
;MGFKQCSSCKGYYNANRGGCINPECTACDKARVTNIISTPVIPKAKPRRPVTKPWVKPKPKRPDTKPLMKKKSRPAGGIGAPPKLAGPSPVVVLKSDTMSESEQQRSDIGYHIIYRGDTRTPPQLTTYDGFTAWVELSPEQARNVIKRSQGQNFNLKLPKEAKRLEDAFNKHQNLNLMTLGRQIKLEKAGDTFHVSTDPTEGCGGYASGYIYAMKFKTLYLIDKSGNQSTGSLKDVRGINPKLVLDTPSLSNATIIGLAIPGQAGVEVAFLTKIPMKNIYRYRMPHNQEWNYLESE
;
A
#
# COMPACT_ATOMS: atom_id res chain seq x y z
N MET A 1 -14.41 17.32 3.41
CA MET A 1 -13.88 15.99 3.78
C MET A 1 -15.05 15.07 4.07
N GLY A 2 -15.26 14.02 3.27
CA GLY A 2 -16.48 13.22 3.33
C GLY A 2 -16.38 12.05 4.31
N PHE A 3 -17.04 12.15 5.45
CA PHE A 3 -17.35 10.98 6.27
C PHE A 3 -18.53 10.24 5.63
N LYS A 4 -18.43 8.92 5.48
CA LYS A 4 -19.52 8.06 5.00
C LYS A 4 -20.04 7.20 6.14
N GLN A 5 -21.34 6.94 6.16
CA GLN A 5 -21.96 6.08 7.16
C GLN A 5 -21.91 4.63 6.70
N CYS A 6 -21.40 3.73 7.56
CA CYS A 6 -21.39 2.30 7.31
C CYS A 6 -22.82 1.76 7.30
N SER A 7 -23.22 1.08 6.23
CA SER A 7 -24.57 0.54 6.08
C SER A 7 -24.92 -0.52 7.14
N SER A 8 -23.91 -1.24 7.66
CA SER A 8 -24.06 -2.34 8.60
C SER A 8 -24.07 -1.91 10.07
N CYS A 9 -23.10 -1.11 10.53
CA CYS A 9 -23.02 -0.69 11.94
C CYS A 9 -23.45 0.75 12.18
N LYS A 10 -23.87 1.48 11.13
CA LYS A 10 -24.25 2.90 11.16
C LYS A 10 -23.18 3.88 11.69
N GLY A 11 -21.96 3.41 11.90
CA GLY A 11 -20.81 4.22 12.29
C GLY A 11 -20.26 5.02 11.12
N TYR A 12 -19.74 6.22 11.37
CA TYR A 12 -19.12 7.05 10.36
C TYR A 12 -17.63 6.70 10.20
N TYR A 13 -17.16 6.60 8.96
CA TYR A 13 -15.76 6.39 8.65
C TYR A 13 -15.28 7.40 7.61
N ASN A 14 -13.98 7.67 7.63
CA ASN A 14 -13.36 8.53 6.64
C ASN A 14 -13.22 7.75 5.32
N ALA A 15 -13.92 8.19 4.27
CA ALA A 15 -13.91 7.50 2.98
C ALA A 15 -12.51 7.39 2.36
N ASN A 16 -11.59 8.29 2.72
CA ASN A 16 -10.21 8.29 2.23
C ASN A 16 -9.29 7.31 2.98
N ARG A 17 -9.77 6.67 4.07
CA ARG A 17 -9.00 5.73 4.91
C ARG A 17 -9.40 4.27 4.74
N GLY A 18 -10.09 3.92 3.66
CA GLY A 18 -10.27 2.52 3.26
C GLY A 18 -11.36 1.73 4.00
N GLY A 19 -12.48 2.36 4.33
CA GLY A 19 -13.68 1.65 4.80
C GLY A 19 -13.97 1.80 6.30
N CYS A 20 -14.97 1.06 6.77
CA CYS A 20 -15.40 1.09 8.18
C CYS A 20 -14.28 0.56 9.08
N ILE A 21 -13.99 1.27 10.17
CA ILE A 21 -12.91 0.93 11.13
C ILE A 21 -13.44 0.37 12.45
N ASN A 22 -14.76 0.19 12.59
CA ASN A 22 -15.35 -0.35 13.80
C ASN A 22 -15.02 -1.86 13.91
N PRO A 23 -14.27 -2.31 14.92
CA PRO A 23 -13.85 -3.70 15.07
C PRO A 23 -15.02 -4.66 15.31
N GLU A 24 -16.17 -4.17 15.77
CA GLU A 24 -17.38 -4.98 15.98
C GLU A 24 -18.30 -5.01 14.75
N CYS A 25 -17.95 -4.29 13.67
CA CYS A 25 -18.76 -4.26 12.47
C CYS A 25 -18.49 -5.48 11.58
N THR A 26 -19.48 -6.36 11.45
CA THR A 26 -19.43 -7.56 10.60
C THR A 26 -19.30 -7.26 9.09
N ALA A 27 -19.52 -6.02 8.66
CA ALA A 27 -19.23 -5.58 7.28
C ALA A 27 -17.78 -5.14 7.05
N CYS A 28 -17.00 -4.87 8.10
CA CYS A 28 -15.54 -4.72 7.97
C CYS A 28 -14.92 -6.01 7.42
N ASP A 29 -15.49 -7.16 7.78
CA ASP A 29 -15.13 -8.44 7.16
C ASP A 29 -15.71 -8.57 5.75
N LYS A 30 -16.94 -8.14 5.46
CA LYS A 30 -17.46 -8.24 4.08
C LYS A 30 -16.71 -7.38 3.06
N ALA A 31 -16.23 -6.19 3.43
CA ALA A 31 -15.33 -5.40 2.58
C ALA A 31 -13.94 -6.07 2.41
N ARG A 32 -13.55 -6.95 3.36
CA ARG A 32 -12.38 -7.83 3.25
C ARG A 32 -12.66 -9.17 2.54
N VAL A 33 -13.93 -9.61 2.45
CA VAL A 33 -14.33 -10.98 2.06
C VAL A 33 -15.00 -11.05 0.68
N THR A 34 -15.38 -9.94 0.04
CA THR A 34 -15.97 -9.98 -1.32
C THR A 34 -15.04 -10.52 -2.42
N ASN A 35 -13.77 -10.84 -2.13
CA ASN A 35 -12.86 -11.53 -3.07
C ASN A 35 -12.40 -12.92 -2.60
N ILE A 36 -13.03 -13.52 -1.58
CA ILE A 36 -12.72 -14.89 -1.15
C ILE A 36 -14.01 -15.72 -1.12
N ILE A 37 -14.61 -15.96 -2.28
CA ILE A 37 -15.65 -16.99 -2.43
C ILE A 37 -15.24 -17.91 -3.57
N SER A 38 -14.41 -18.90 -3.25
CA SER A 38 -14.44 -20.23 -3.88
C SER A 38 -13.45 -21.17 -3.19
N THR A 39 -13.81 -21.66 -2.00
CA THR A 39 -13.35 -22.99 -1.56
C THR A 39 -14.49 -23.69 -0.81
N PRO A 40 -14.80 -24.94 -1.14
CA PRO A 40 -15.88 -25.67 -0.48
C PRO A 40 -15.48 -26.01 0.97
N VAL A 41 -16.41 -25.75 1.90
CA VAL A 41 -16.24 -26.07 3.31
C VAL A 41 -16.39 -27.57 3.50
N ILE A 42 -15.32 -28.23 3.93
CA ILE A 42 -15.36 -29.62 4.42
C ILE A 42 -16.13 -29.61 5.76
N PRO A 43 -17.21 -30.40 5.93
CA PRO A 43 -17.97 -30.41 7.17
C PRO A 43 -17.13 -31.07 8.28
N LYS A 44 -16.76 -30.28 9.30
CA LYS A 44 -16.14 -30.82 10.53
C LYS A 44 -17.21 -31.40 11.45
N ALA A 45 -16.98 -32.64 11.89
CA ALA A 45 -17.80 -33.33 12.88
C ALA A 45 -17.90 -32.55 14.20
N LYS A 46 -19.09 -32.59 14.83
CA LYS A 46 -19.41 -31.88 16.08
C LYS A 46 -18.56 -32.40 17.26
N PRO A 47 -17.85 -31.55 18.00
CA PRO A 47 -17.33 -31.92 19.31
C PRO A 47 -18.45 -31.95 20.34
N ARG A 48 -18.56 -33.04 21.11
CA ARG A 48 -19.42 -33.13 22.31
C ARG A 48 -18.95 -32.11 23.36
N ARG A 49 -19.89 -31.35 23.93
CA ARG A 49 -19.64 -30.40 25.03
C ARG A 49 -19.46 -31.15 26.36
N PRO A 50 -18.47 -30.79 27.20
CA PRO A 50 -18.53 -31.04 28.63
C PRO A 50 -19.38 -29.98 29.32
N VAL A 51 -20.27 -30.43 30.21
CA VAL A 51 -21.08 -29.60 31.11
C VAL A 51 -20.19 -29.07 32.24
N THR A 52 -20.11 -27.76 32.42
CA THR A 52 -19.54 -27.14 33.63
C THR A 52 -20.41 -25.98 34.12
N LYS A 53 -20.49 -25.86 35.45
CA LYS A 53 -21.47 -25.12 36.26
C LYS A 53 -21.34 -23.58 36.16
N PRO A 54 -22.41 -22.82 36.46
CA PRO A 54 -22.41 -21.36 36.36
C PRO A 54 -21.52 -20.68 37.40
N TRP A 55 -20.79 -19.67 36.93
CA TRP A 55 -19.88 -18.82 37.70
C TRP A 55 -20.66 -17.67 38.37
N VAL A 56 -20.56 -17.55 39.69
CA VAL A 56 -21.16 -16.46 40.49
C VAL A 56 -20.21 -15.26 40.50
N LYS A 57 -20.65 -14.11 39.98
CA LYS A 57 -19.88 -12.86 39.99
C LYS A 57 -20.04 -12.12 41.32
N PRO A 58 -18.96 -11.65 41.97
CA PRO A 58 -19.05 -10.68 43.07
C PRO A 58 -19.35 -9.27 42.56
N LYS A 59 -20.19 -8.53 43.30
CA LYS A 59 -20.60 -7.14 43.03
C LYS A 59 -19.43 -6.15 43.21
N PRO A 60 -19.22 -5.18 42.30
CA PRO A 60 -18.27 -4.09 42.52
C PRO A 60 -18.85 -3.02 43.46
N LYS A 61 -18.02 -2.54 44.39
CA LYS A 61 -18.30 -1.41 45.30
C LYS A 61 -18.25 -0.08 44.54
N ARG A 62 -19.20 0.82 44.84
CA ARG A 62 -19.25 2.22 44.38
C ARG A 62 -18.08 3.03 44.94
N PRO A 63 -17.46 3.93 44.15
CA PRO A 63 -16.67 5.04 44.67
C PRO A 63 -17.55 6.27 44.94
N ASP A 64 -17.20 6.96 46.03
CA ASP A 64 -17.81 8.17 46.55
C ASP A 64 -17.70 9.39 45.62
N THR A 65 -18.74 10.21 45.66
CA THR A 65 -18.87 11.49 44.98
C THR A 65 -18.30 12.61 45.85
N LYS A 66 -17.43 13.46 45.29
CA LYS A 66 -17.01 14.75 45.87
C LYS A 66 -16.76 15.80 44.77
N PRO A 67 -16.75 17.10 45.11
CA PRO A 67 -17.69 18.08 44.52
C PRO A 67 -17.17 18.94 43.37
N LEU A 68 -18.16 19.50 42.67
CA LEU A 68 -18.12 20.45 41.56
C LEU A 68 -17.32 21.73 41.91
N MET A 69 -16.19 21.96 41.24
CA MET A 69 -15.48 23.24 41.27
C MET A 69 -15.84 24.15 40.09
N LYS A 70 -15.97 25.44 40.42
CA LYS A 70 -16.52 26.55 39.65
C LYS A 70 -15.74 26.87 38.37
N LYS A 71 -16.50 27.22 37.32
CA LYS A 71 -16.06 27.85 36.07
C LYS A 71 -15.38 29.21 36.34
N LYS A 72 -14.21 29.44 35.75
CA LYS A 72 -13.67 30.79 35.47
C LYS A 72 -13.75 31.06 33.96
N SER A 73 -14.49 32.09 33.61
CA SER A 73 -14.56 32.69 32.27
C SER A 73 -13.24 33.38 31.92
N ARG A 74 -12.75 33.20 30.69
CA ARG A 74 -11.72 34.05 30.07
C ARG A 74 -12.35 34.89 28.96
N PRO A 75 -11.82 36.10 28.70
CA PRO A 75 -12.42 37.10 27.84
C PRO A 75 -12.25 36.79 26.35
N ALA A 76 -13.19 37.33 25.58
CA ALA A 76 -13.22 37.32 24.13
C ALA A 76 -12.03 38.11 23.53
N GLY A 77 -11.18 37.40 22.77
CA GLY A 77 -10.18 37.99 21.88
C GLY A 77 -10.70 37.97 20.44
N GLY A 78 -10.63 39.12 19.79
CA GLY A 78 -11.24 39.40 18.48
C GLY A 78 -10.76 38.49 17.35
N ILE A 79 -11.71 38.15 16.49
CA ILE A 79 -11.49 37.45 15.22
C ILE A 79 -11.09 38.52 14.20
N GLY A 80 -9.79 38.57 13.85
CA GLY A 80 -9.32 39.24 12.65
C GLY A 80 -9.80 38.49 11.41
N ALA A 81 -10.29 39.23 10.41
CA ALA A 81 -10.75 38.68 9.14
C ALA A 81 -9.63 37.87 8.43
N PRO A 82 -9.97 36.73 7.80
CA PRO A 82 -9.00 35.97 7.02
C PRO A 82 -8.61 36.74 5.75
N PRO A 83 -7.34 36.67 5.31
CA PRO A 83 -6.92 37.23 4.03
C PRO A 83 -7.62 36.50 2.88
N LYS A 84 -8.09 37.27 1.89
CA LYS A 84 -8.64 36.75 0.63
C LYS A 84 -7.58 35.86 -0.05
N LEU A 85 -7.85 34.56 -0.12
CA LEU A 85 -7.11 33.63 -0.96
C LEU A 85 -7.29 34.04 -2.43
N ALA A 86 -6.17 34.29 -3.09
CA ALA A 86 -6.12 34.50 -4.53
C ALA A 86 -6.69 33.27 -5.25
N GLY A 87 -7.51 33.51 -6.28
CA GLY A 87 -8.13 32.46 -7.07
C GLY A 87 -7.10 31.54 -7.74
N PRO A 88 -7.51 30.31 -8.09
CA PRO A 88 -6.64 29.37 -8.80
C PRO A 88 -6.21 30.01 -10.13
N SER A 89 -4.90 30.06 -10.35
CA SER A 89 -4.35 30.41 -11.66
C SER A 89 -4.83 29.39 -12.70
N PRO A 90 -5.15 29.82 -13.93
CA PRO A 90 -5.57 28.89 -14.99
C PRO A 90 -4.41 27.92 -15.27
N VAL A 91 -4.69 26.63 -15.11
CA VAL A 91 -3.83 25.56 -15.59
C VAL A 91 -3.80 25.69 -17.11
N VAL A 92 -2.65 26.07 -17.65
CA VAL A 92 -2.40 26.04 -19.08
C VAL A 92 -2.31 24.58 -19.49
N VAL A 93 -3.41 24.02 -19.99
CA VAL A 93 -3.41 22.72 -20.66
C VAL A 93 -2.80 22.94 -22.05
N LEU A 94 -1.50 22.68 -22.16
CA LEU A 94 -0.81 22.63 -23.45
C LEU A 94 -1.20 21.36 -24.19
N LYS A 95 -1.28 21.49 -25.52
CA LYS A 95 -1.78 20.50 -26.47
C LYS A 95 -1.16 19.13 -26.23
N SER A 96 -2.01 18.12 -26.06
CA SER A 96 -1.61 16.72 -26.08
C SER A 96 -1.22 16.35 -27.51
N ASP A 97 0.07 16.30 -27.81
CA ASP A 97 0.56 15.59 -28.99
C ASP A 97 0.37 14.10 -28.71
N THR A 98 -0.76 13.56 -29.16
CA THR A 98 -1.11 12.15 -29.02
C THR A 98 -0.19 11.33 -29.92
N MET A 99 0.90 10.79 -29.36
CA MET A 99 1.76 9.82 -30.05
C MET A 99 0.94 8.58 -30.44
N SER A 100 1.19 8.02 -31.63
CA SER A 100 0.51 6.81 -32.07
C SER A 100 0.91 5.60 -31.20
N GLU A 101 0.02 4.61 -31.09
CA GLU A 101 0.28 3.35 -30.35
C GLU A 101 1.54 2.62 -30.86
N SER A 102 1.87 2.79 -32.14
CA SER A 102 3.07 2.23 -32.76
C SER A 102 4.38 2.92 -32.32
N GLU A 103 4.36 4.24 -32.12
CA GLU A 103 5.49 5.00 -31.61
C GLU A 103 5.67 4.79 -30.11
N GLN A 104 4.55 4.60 -29.41
CA GLN A 104 4.50 4.25 -28.01
C GLN A 104 5.19 2.91 -27.74
N GLN A 105 4.84 1.86 -28.49
CA GLN A 105 5.51 0.56 -28.39
C GLN A 105 7.01 0.67 -28.69
N ARG A 106 7.42 1.46 -29.68
CA ARG A 106 8.84 1.71 -29.98
C ARG A 106 9.57 2.40 -28.84
N SER A 107 8.94 3.38 -28.19
CA SER A 107 9.53 4.10 -27.04
C SER A 107 9.68 3.23 -25.78
N ASP A 108 8.93 2.13 -25.70
CA ASP A 108 8.92 1.20 -24.58
C ASP A 108 9.95 0.06 -24.78
N ILE A 109 10.54 -0.07 -25.98
CA ILE A 109 11.57 -1.08 -26.29
C ILE A 109 12.79 -0.91 -25.38
N GLY A 110 13.21 -2.01 -24.75
CA GLY A 110 14.38 -2.03 -23.86
C GLY A 110 14.10 -1.55 -22.43
N TYR A 111 12.84 -1.25 -22.09
CA TYR A 111 12.43 -0.88 -20.74
C TYR A 111 11.51 -1.93 -20.12
N HIS A 112 11.61 -2.07 -18.79
CA HIS A 112 10.57 -2.70 -18.01
C HIS A 112 9.47 -1.68 -17.73
N ILE A 113 8.26 -1.97 -18.21
CA ILE A 113 7.09 -1.13 -17.95
C ILE A 113 6.29 -1.72 -16.78
N ILE A 114 6.03 -0.87 -15.79
CA ILE A 114 5.26 -1.20 -14.59
C ILE A 114 4.16 -0.15 -14.42
N TYR A 115 3.02 -0.55 -13.88
CA TYR A 115 1.82 0.26 -13.76
C TYR A 115 1.36 0.36 -12.31
N ARG A 116 0.72 1.49 -11.98
CA ARG A 116 0.12 1.71 -10.67
C ARG A 116 -1.14 2.55 -10.78
N GLY A 117 -2.23 2.06 -10.22
CA GLY A 117 -3.40 2.88 -9.91
C GLY A 117 -3.14 3.73 -8.65
N ASP A 118 -3.36 5.04 -8.72
CA ASP A 118 -3.19 5.96 -7.59
C ASP A 118 -4.19 7.13 -7.67
N THR A 119 -4.58 7.69 -6.53
CA THR A 119 -5.51 8.84 -6.48
C THR A 119 -4.81 10.19 -6.47
N ARG A 120 -3.49 10.20 -6.24
CA ARG A 120 -2.68 11.42 -6.36
C ARG A 120 -2.64 11.87 -7.81
N THR A 121 -2.65 13.19 -7.99
CA THR A 121 -2.47 13.86 -9.28
C THR A 121 -0.99 13.98 -9.66
N PRO A 122 -0.65 14.20 -10.94
CA PRO A 122 0.74 14.38 -11.34
C PRO A 122 1.49 15.52 -10.62
N PRO A 123 0.90 16.71 -10.38
CA PRO A 123 1.56 17.75 -9.59
C PRO A 123 1.88 17.30 -8.16
N GLN A 124 0.99 16.52 -7.53
CA GLN A 124 1.25 15.97 -6.20
C GLN A 124 2.41 14.97 -6.22
N LEU A 125 2.49 14.08 -7.22
CA LEU A 125 3.62 13.17 -7.35
C LEU A 125 4.93 13.90 -7.56
N THR A 126 4.92 15.02 -8.29
CA THR A 126 6.08 15.90 -8.43
C THR A 126 6.54 16.44 -7.08
N THR A 127 5.61 16.91 -6.23
CA THR A 127 5.94 17.36 -4.86
C THR A 127 6.59 16.28 -3.99
N TYR A 128 6.18 15.01 -4.15
CA TYR A 128 6.76 13.88 -3.42
C TYR A 128 7.98 13.26 -4.12
N ASP A 129 8.37 13.79 -5.29
CA ASP A 129 9.36 13.20 -6.19
C ASP A 129 9.05 11.70 -6.49
N GLY A 130 7.77 11.38 -6.72
CA GLY A 130 7.29 10.07 -7.16
C GLY A 130 6.45 9.34 -6.11
N PHE A 131 6.51 8.00 -6.12
CA PHE A 131 5.72 7.17 -5.22
C PHE A 131 6.51 6.73 -3.99
N THR A 132 6.05 7.18 -2.83
CA THR A 132 6.46 6.69 -1.51
C THR A 132 5.38 5.82 -0.89
N ALA A 133 5.80 4.88 -0.03
CA ALA A 133 4.89 4.12 0.83
C ALA A 133 4.36 5.01 1.98
N TRP A 134 3.41 4.49 2.77
CA TRP A 134 2.94 5.20 3.98
C TRP A 134 4.08 5.41 4.98
N VAL A 135 4.96 4.42 5.10
CA VAL A 135 6.18 4.48 5.88
C VAL A 135 7.36 4.26 4.94
N GLU A 136 8.08 5.32 4.63
CA GLU A 136 9.23 5.24 3.73
C GLU A 136 10.40 4.51 4.39
N LEU A 137 11.03 3.59 3.65
CA LEU A 137 12.28 2.95 4.05
C LEU A 137 13.44 3.55 3.29
N SER A 138 14.55 3.77 3.99
CA SER A 138 15.82 3.96 3.33
C SER A 138 16.23 2.68 2.57
N PRO A 139 17.11 2.78 1.55
CA PRO A 139 17.66 1.59 0.90
C PRO A 139 18.30 0.61 1.89
N GLU A 140 18.93 1.09 2.96
CA GLU A 140 19.50 0.24 4.01
C GLU A 140 18.43 -0.51 4.81
N GLN A 141 17.34 0.16 5.19
CA GLN A 141 16.23 -0.48 5.90
C GLN A 141 15.54 -1.53 5.00
N ALA A 142 15.31 -1.21 3.72
CA ALA A 142 14.78 -2.17 2.76
C ALA A 142 15.70 -3.39 2.58
N ARG A 143 17.02 -3.18 2.47
CA ARG A 143 18.01 -4.26 2.47
C ARG A 143 17.90 -5.14 3.71
N ASN A 144 17.73 -4.56 4.88
CA ASN A 144 17.58 -5.30 6.13
C ASN A 144 16.30 -6.15 6.16
N VAL A 145 15.17 -5.61 5.68
CA VAL A 145 13.92 -6.38 5.51
C VAL A 145 14.13 -7.58 4.60
N ILE A 146 14.82 -7.40 3.46
CA ILE A 146 15.13 -8.51 2.54
C ILE A 146 16.07 -9.53 3.18
N LYS A 147 17.18 -9.11 3.79
CA LYS A 147 18.13 -10.00 4.46
C LYS A 147 17.45 -10.85 5.55
N ARG A 148 16.61 -10.22 6.38
CA ARG A 148 15.80 -10.94 7.38
C ARG A 148 14.86 -11.94 6.74
N SER A 149 14.26 -11.58 5.61
CA SER A 149 13.38 -12.43 4.80
C SER A 149 14.13 -13.45 3.92
N GLN A 150 15.46 -13.46 3.94
CA GLN A 150 16.31 -14.49 3.34
C GLN A 150 16.86 -15.45 4.41
N GLY A 151 16.37 -15.36 5.65
CA GLY A 151 16.72 -16.24 6.75
C GLY A 151 17.85 -15.74 7.65
N GLN A 152 18.40 -14.54 7.42
CA GLN A 152 19.35 -13.96 8.37
C GLN A 152 18.65 -13.62 9.68
N ASN A 153 19.14 -14.12 10.80
CA ASN A 153 18.45 -13.99 12.08
C ASN A 153 18.93 -12.76 12.86
N PHE A 154 18.17 -11.67 12.76
CA PHE A 154 18.35 -10.46 13.57
C PHE A 154 17.01 -9.74 13.75
N ASN A 155 16.95 -8.83 14.73
CA ASN A 155 15.79 -7.99 14.93
C ASN A 155 15.80 -6.85 13.91
N LEU A 156 14.74 -6.77 13.09
CA LEU A 156 14.47 -5.63 12.23
C LEU A 156 14.25 -4.38 13.08
N LYS A 157 14.72 -3.26 12.55
CA LYS A 157 14.42 -1.91 13.03
C LYS A 157 13.77 -1.15 11.89
N LEU A 158 12.48 -0.87 11.99
CA LEU A 158 11.73 -0.08 11.03
C LEU A 158 11.49 1.32 11.60
N PRO A 159 11.06 2.29 10.78
CA PRO A 159 10.58 3.56 11.29
C PRO A 159 9.46 3.37 12.31
N LYS A 160 9.35 4.30 13.26
CA LYS A 160 8.43 4.21 14.41
C LYS A 160 6.98 4.01 13.97
N GLU A 161 6.61 4.58 12.84
CA GLU A 161 5.30 4.50 12.22
C GLU A 161 4.94 3.05 11.84
N ALA A 162 5.92 2.22 11.49
CA ALA A 162 5.75 0.80 11.15
C ALA A 162 6.04 -0.15 12.34
N LYS A 163 6.01 0.35 13.60
CA LYS A 163 6.36 -0.44 14.79
C LYS A 163 5.56 -1.74 14.93
N ARG A 164 4.28 -1.73 14.54
CA ARG A 164 3.44 -2.93 14.56
C ARG A 164 3.98 -4.02 13.63
N LEU A 165 4.44 -3.65 12.44
CA LEU A 165 5.04 -4.57 11.47
C LEU A 165 6.42 -5.05 11.94
N GLU A 166 7.20 -4.16 12.53
CA GLU A 166 8.47 -4.52 13.17
C GLU A 166 8.26 -5.59 14.25
N ASP A 167 7.33 -5.38 15.17
CA ASP A 167 7.02 -6.32 16.25
C ASP A 167 6.51 -7.66 15.71
N ALA A 168 5.69 -7.63 14.65
CA ALA A 168 5.21 -8.83 14.01
C ALA A 168 6.37 -9.64 13.40
N PHE A 169 7.23 -9.01 12.61
CA PHE A 169 8.36 -9.69 11.97
C PHE A 169 9.41 -10.17 12.96
N ASN A 170 9.68 -9.42 14.03
CA ASN A 170 10.65 -9.83 15.05
C ASN A 170 10.15 -11.00 15.89
N LYS A 171 8.83 -11.17 16.04
CA LYS A 171 8.24 -12.36 16.69
C LYS A 171 8.25 -13.60 15.78
N HIS A 172 8.27 -13.41 14.46
CA HIS A 172 8.33 -14.51 13.51
C HIS A 172 9.76 -15.02 13.33
N GLN A 173 10.08 -16.17 13.93
CA GLN A 173 11.41 -16.78 13.79
C GLN A 173 11.74 -17.13 12.33
N ASN A 174 10.77 -17.66 11.59
CA ASN A 174 10.95 -18.16 10.22
C ASN A 174 10.43 -17.20 9.13
N LEU A 175 10.85 -15.93 9.18
CA LEU A 175 10.55 -14.98 8.09
C LEU A 175 11.30 -15.40 6.82
N ASN A 176 10.58 -15.55 5.72
CA ASN A 176 11.11 -15.79 4.39
C ASN A 176 10.41 -14.89 3.33
N LEU A 177 10.95 -14.82 2.11
CA LEU A 177 10.37 -13.99 1.04
C LEU A 177 8.91 -14.32 0.72
N MET A 178 8.50 -15.59 0.85
CA MET A 178 7.09 -15.99 0.71
C MET A 178 6.20 -15.34 1.78
N THR A 179 6.61 -15.42 3.04
CA THR A 179 5.87 -14.84 4.16
C THR A 179 5.82 -13.31 4.08
N LEU A 180 6.91 -12.68 3.63
CA LEU A 180 6.94 -11.25 3.34
C LEU A 180 5.95 -10.89 2.22
N GLY A 181 6.01 -11.59 1.08
CA GLY A 181 5.10 -11.36 -0.04
C GLY A 181 3.62 -11.57 0.34
N ARG A 182 3.33 -12.59 1.16
CA ARG A 182 1.99 -12.81 1.70
C ARG A 182 1.55 -11.68 2.63
N GLN A 183 2.43 -11.20 3.50
CA GLN A 183 2.13 -10.08 4.38
C GLN A 183 1.81 -8.83 3.55
N ILE A 184 2.61 -8.53 2.54
CA ILE A 184 2.42 -7.38 1.63
C ILE A 184 1.03 -7.44 0.99
N LYS A 185 0.66 -8.61 0.43
CA LYS A 185 -0.66 -8.79 -0.20
C LYS A 185 -1.83 -8.58 0.76
N LEU A 186 -1.69 -9.07 2.00
CA LEU A 186 -2.77 -9.02 2.99
C LEU A 186 -2.86 -7.69 3.74
N GLU A 187 -1.76 -6.95 3.85
CA GLU A 187 -1.72 -5.73 4.64
C GLU A 187 -2.32 -4.55 3.89
N LYS A 188 -3.15 -3.79 4.59
CA LYS A 188 -3.87 -2.62 4.07
C LYS A 188 -3.90 -1.46 5.07
N ALA A 189 -3.27 -1.61 6.24
CA ALA A 189 -3.16 -0.56 7.23
C ALA A 189 -2.26 0.59 6.73
N GLY A 190 -2.46 1.79 7.30
CA GLY A 190 -1.69 2.99 6.98
C GLY A 190 -0.28 3.02 7.56
N ASP A 191 0.29 1.87 7.90
CA ASP A 191 1.65 1.68 8.43
C ASP A 191 2.50 0.78 7.52
N THR A 192 2.05 0.53 6.27
CA THR A 192 2.81 -0.25 5.30
C THR A 192 4.01 0.50 4.74
N PHE A 193 5.05 -0.26 4.43
CA PHE A 193 6.31 0.27 3.91
C PHE A 193 6.57 -0.13 2.45
N HIS A 194 5.53 -0.50 1.69
CA HIS A 194 5.65 -0.90 0.29
C HIS A 194 4.73 -0.09 -0.63
N VAL A 195 5.14 0.02 -1.90
CA VAL A 195 4.36 0.56 -3.01
C VAL A 195 4.00 -0.58 -3.95
N SER A 196 2.73 -0.98 -3.95
CA SER A 196 2.20 -2.02 -4.84
C SER A 196 2.07 -1.52 -6.28
N THR A 197 2.50 -2.34 -7.23
CA THR A 197 2.43 -2.05 -8.67
C THR A 197 2.19 -3.35 -9.44
N ASP A 198 1.83 -3.27 -10.72
CA ASP A 198 1.59 -4.42 -11.58
C ASP A 198 2.37 -4.29 -12.90
N PRO A 199 2.87 -5.38 -13.49
CA PRO A 199 3.56 -5.33 -14.76
C PRO A 199 2.59 -5.24 -15.97
N THR A 200 1.29 -5.27 -15.73
CA THR A 200 0.24 -5.14 -16.75
C THR A 200 -0.55 -3.87 -16.52
N GLU A 201 -1.14 -3.33 -17.59
CA GLU A 201 -2.00 -2.15 -17.47
C GLU A 201 -3.18 -2.40 -16.54
N GLY A 202 -3.56 -3.68 -16.38
CA GLY A 202 -4.58 -4.31 -15.52
C GLY A 202 -4.61 -3.92 -14.03
N CYS A 203 -3.75 -3.00 -13.58
CA CYS A 203 -3.57 -2.66 -12.17
C CYS A 203 -4.86 -2.11 -11.56
N GLY A 204 -5.24 -2.62 -10.38
CA GLY A 204 -6.46 -2.18 -9.68
C GLY A 204 -6.50 -0.66 -9.43
N GLY A 205 -7.71 -0.08 -9.36
CA GLY A 205 -7.91 1.36 -9.07
C GLY A 205 -8.63 2.17 -10.16
N TYR A 206 -8.95 1.56 -11.30
CA TYR A 206 -9.61 2.18 -12.46
C TYR A 206 -10.88 2.98 -12.18
N ALA A 207 -11.66 2.57 -11.18
CA ALA A 207 -13.00 3.11 -11.00
C ALA A 207 -13.00 4.58 -10.52
N SER A 208 -11.87 5.11 -10.03
CA SER A 208 -11.83 6.49 -9.52
C SER A 208 -10.44 7.15 -9.46
N GLY A 209 -9.38 6.48 -9.94
CA GLY A 209 -7.99 6.95 -9.81
C GLY A 209 -7.29 7.13 -11.15
N TYR A 210 -6.10 7.72 -11.09
CA TYR A 210 -5.15 7.79 -12.21
C TYR A 210 -4.45 6.44 -12.37
N ILE A 211 -3.98 6.16 -13.57
CA ILE A 211 -3.07 5.04 -13.83
C ILE A 211 -1.75 5.61 -14.28
N TYR A 212 -0.67 5.28 -13.61
CA TYR A 212 0.67 5.72 -13.95
C TYR A 212 1.45 4.58 -14.58
N ALA A 213 2.19 4.86 -15.65
CA ALA A 213 3.17 3.94 -16.20
C ALA A 213 4.58 4.42 -15.86
N MET A 214 5.42 3.45 -15.50
CA MET A 214 6.79 3.66 -15.08
C MET A 214 7.74 2.91 -16.00
N LYS A 215 8.85 3.55 -16.36
CA LYS A 215 9.92 3.01 -17.21
C LYS A 215 11.17 2.77 -16.37
N PHE A 216 11.68 1.55 -16.44
CA PHE A 216 12.95 1.18 -15.85
C PHE A 216 13.85 0.58 -16.92
N LYS A 217 15.02 1.20 -17.16
CA LYS A 217 15.99 0.72 -18.15
C LYS A 217 16.51 -0.67 -17.79
N THR A 218 16.64 -0.95 -16.50
CA THR A 218 17.12 -2.25 -16.03
C THR A 218 16.46 -2.59 -14.71
N LEU A 219 15.85 -3.78 -14.65
CA LEU A 219 15.41 -4.40 -13.40
C LEU A 219 15.90 -5.84 -13.39
N TYR A 220 16.74 -6.16 -12.42
CA TYR A 220 17.27 -7.49 -12.18
C TYR A 220 16.27 -8.28 -11.35
N LEU A 221 15.87 -9.44 -11.87
CA LEU A 221 15.09 -10.42 -11.13
C LEU A 221 16.02 -11.41 -10.45
N ILE A 222 16.13 -11.35 -9.14
CA ILE A 222 17.00 -12.26 -8.38
C ILE A 222 16.15 -13.29 -7.64
N ASP A 223 16.47 -14.57 -7.82
CA ASP A 223 15.80 -15.64 -7.09
C ASP A 223 16.27 -15.76 -5.63
N LYS A 224 15.67 -16.68 -4.87
CA LYS A 224 16.03 -16.91 -3.47
C LYS A 224 17.50 -17.35 -3.27
N SER A 225 18.11 -17.93 -4.30
CA SER A 225 19.49 -18.43 -4.28
C SER A 225 20.50 -17.35 -4.68
N GLY A 226 20.03 -16.14 -5.03
CA GLY A 226 20.89 -15.05 -5.49
C GLY A 226 21.17 -15.08 -6.99
N ASN A 227 20.55 -16.00 -7.75
CA ASN A 227 20.77 -16.09 -9.18
C ASN A 227 19.85 -15.13 -9.93
N GLN A 228 20.41 -14.46 -10.93
CA GLN A 228 19.63 -13.66 -11.85
C GLN A 228 18.75 -14.55 -12.74
N SER A 229 17.47 -14.25 -12.78
CA SER A 229 16.50 -14.80 -13.73
C SER A 229 16.50 -13.98 -15.02
N THR A 230 16.44 -14.66 -16.16
CA THR A 230 16.36 -14.05 -17.50
C THR A 230 14.93 -13.76 -17.96
N GLY A 231 13.92 -14.11 -17.15
CA GLY A 231 12.50 -13.95 -17.50
C GLY A 231 11.98 -12.53 -17.35
N SER A 232 10.85 -12.24 -18.00
CA SER A 232 10.11 -10.97 -17.80
C SER A 232 9.44 -10.92 -16.42
N LEU A 233 9.20 -9.71 -15.91
CA LEU A 233 8.38 -9.48 -14.70
C LEU A 233 6.97 -10.08 -14.83
N LYS A 234 6.39 -10.04 -16.04
CA LYS A 234 5.08 -10.63 -16.35
C LYS A 234 5.08 -12.15 -16.25
N ASP A 235 6.24 -12.78 -16.42
CA ASP A 235 6.41 -14.23 -16.47
C ASP A 235 6.87 -14.83 -15.13
N VAL A 236 6.88 -14.05 -14.06
CA VAL A 236 7.15 -14.56 -12.71
C VAL A 236 6.03 -15.51 -12.31
N ARG A 237 6.27 -16.81 -12.49
CA ARG A 237 5.35 -17.90 -12.17
C ARG A 237 5.77 -18.67 -10.93
N GLY A 238 4.85 -19.48 -10.42
CA GLY A 238 5.05 -20.36 -9.29
C GLY A 238 4.71 -19.69 -7.97
N ILE A 239 5.21 -20.27 -6.87
CA ILE A 239 4.90 -19.79 -5.52
C ILE A 239 5.93 -18.77 -5.03
N ASN A 240 7.19 -18.85 -5.47
CA ASN A 240 8.29 -18.13 -4.83
C ASN A 240 8.42 -16.69 -5.35
N PRO A 241 8.34 -15.69 -4.45
CA PRO A 241 8.63 -14.32 -4.84
C PRO A 241 10.09 -14.16 -5.26
N LYS A 242 10.34 -13.24 -6.20
CA LYS A 242 11.69 -12.86 -6.67
C LYS A 242 12.00 -11.44 -6.27
N LEU A 243 13.25 -11.16 -5.92
CA LEU A 243 13.69 -9.78 -5.70
C LEU A 243 13.72 -9.03 -7.04
N VAL A 244 13.37 -7.76 -7.00
CA VAL A 244 13.44 -6.82 -8.12
C VAL A 244 14.41 -5.72 -7.71
N LEU A 245 15.51 -5.56 -8.45
CA LEU A 245 16.58 -4.62 -8.11
C LEU A 245 16.95 -3.76 -9.32
N ASP A 246 17.36 -2.51 -9.11
CA ASP A 246 17.98 -1.66 -10.16
C ASP A 246 19.45 -2.00 -10.45
N THR A 247 20.08 -2.82 -9.60
CA THR A 247 21.45 -3.31 -9.80
C THR A 247 21.49 -4.84 -9.65
N PRO A 248 22.53 -5.54 -10.15
CA PRO A 248 22.65 -6.99 -10.01
C PRO A 248 22.76 -7.49 -8.57
N SER A 249 23.00 -6.60 -7.60
CA SER A 249 23.32 -6.96 -6.22
C SER A 249 22.46 -6.20 -5.21
N LEU A 250 21.99 -6.90 -4.18
CA LEU A 250 21.20 -6.26 -3.12
C LEU A 250 21.97 -5.15 -2.39
N SER A 251 23.30 -5.27 -2.24
CA SER A 251 24.13 -4.31 -1.50
C SER A 251 24.11 -2.90 -2.10
N ASN A 252 24.09 -2.80 -3.43
CA ASN A 252 24.21 -1.55 -4.17
C ASN A 252 22.86 -1.04 -4.70
N ALA A 253 21.80 -1.84 -4.60
CA ALA A 253 20.48 -1.49 -5.11
C ALA A 253 19.91 -0.27 -4.38
N THR A 254 19.36 0.68 -5.13
CA THR A 254 18.61 1.82 -4.59
C THR A 254 17.11 1.66 -4.78
N ILE A 255 16.72 0.91 -5.81
CA ILE A 255 15.35 0.47 -6.04
C ILE A 255 15.28 -1.01 -5.68
N ILE A 256 14.55 -1.31 -4.61
CA ILE A 256 14.40 -2.66 -4.07
C ILE A 256 12.92 -3.00 -4.03
N GLY A 257 12.54 -4.12 -4.63
CA GLY A 257 11.18 -4.61 -4.62
C GLY A 257 11.10 -6.13 -4.60
N LEU A 258 9.86 -6.62 -4.58
CA LEU A 258 9.53 -8.03 -4.58
C LEU A 258 8.46 -8.29 -5.64
N ALA A 259 8.76 -9.15 -6.62
CA ALA A 259 7.79 -9.69 -7.56
C ALA A 259 7.08 -10.87 -6.90
N ILE A 260 5.80 -10.69 -6.59
CA ILE A 260 4.97 -11.61 -5.81
C ILE A 260 3.92 -12.25 -6.73
N PRO A 261 4.08 -13.53 -7.11
CA PRO A 261 3.08 -14.22 -7.93
C PRO A 261 1.74 -14.32 -7.21
N GLY A 262 0.63 -14.34 -7.97
CA GLY A 262 -0.72 -14.46 -7.44
C GLY A 262 -1.74 -14.82 -8.52
N GLN A 263 -2.97 -15.13 -8.09
CA GLN A 263 -4.04 -15.54 -9.00
C GLN A 263 -4.44 -14.45 -9.99
N ALA A 264 -4.43 -13.17 -9.55
CA ALA A 264 -4.72 -12.02 -10.40
C ALA A 264 -3.52 -11.57 -11.26
N GLY A 265 -2.40 -12.29 -11.22
CA GLY A 265 -1.14 -11.91 -11.85
C GLY A 265 -0.04 -11.60 -10.84
N VAL A 266 1.08 -11.13 -11.37
CA VAL A 266 2.27 -10.74 -10.59
C VAL A 266 2.07 -9.33 -10.06
N GLU A 267 2.24 -9.14 -8.76
CA GLU A 267 2.37 -7.82 -8.15
C GLU A 267 3.86 -7.53 -7.96
N VAL A 268 4.33 -6.33 -8.28
CA VAL A 268 5.67 -5.87 -7.93
C VAL A 268 5.53 -4.87 -6.78
N ALA A 269 5.94 -5.28 -5.58
CA ALA A 269 5.88 -4.44 -4.39
C ALA A 269 7.26 -3.82 -4.13
N PHE A 270 7.41 -2.53 -4.40
CA PHE A 270 8.64 -1.80 -4.12
C PHE A 270 8.72 -1.45 -2.63
N LEU A 271 9.84 -1.80 -1.99
CA LEU A 271 10.14 -1.49 -0.59
C LEU A 271 10.82 -0.13 -0.43
N THR A 272 11.38 0.40 -1.52
CA THR A 272 11.94 1.75 -1.61
C THR A 272 11.03 2.62 -2.46
N LYS A 273 11.24 3.93 -2.39
CA LYS A 273 10.59 4.92 -3.25
C LYS A 273 10.76 4.58 -4.74
N ILE A 274 9.72 4.84 -5.53
CA ILE A 274 9.80 4.90 -7.00
C ILE A 274 9.96 6.37 -7.39
N PRO A 275 11.13 6.79 -7.90
CA PRO A 275 11.39 8.20 -8.20
C PRO A 275 10.52 8.76 -9.34
N MET A 276 10.28 10.07 -9.32
CA MET A 276 9.49 10.75 -10.35
C MET A 276 10.07 10.55 -11.76
N LYS A 277 11.39 10.56 -11.90
CA LYS A 277 12.10 10.31 -13.19
C LYS A 277 11.73 8.98 -13.86
N ASN A 278 11.19 8.03 -13.12
CA ASN A 278 10.75 6.74 -13.66
C ASN A 278 9.29 6.77 -14.11
N ILE A 279 8.49 7.77 -13.72
CA ILE A 279 7.08 7.92 -14.09
C ILE A 279 7.01 8.80 -15.33
N TYR A 280 6.53 8.28 -16.46
CA TYR A 280 6.64 8.98 -17.75
C TYR A 280 5.29 9.26 -18.43
N ARG A 281 4.23 8.55 -18.03
CA ARG A 281 2.88 8.81 -18.54
C ARG A 281 1.81 8.38 -17.54
N TYR A 282 0.62 8.94 -17.70
CA TYR A 282 -0.54 8.62 -16.90
C TYR A 282 -1.86 8.65 -17.69
N ARG A 283 -2.85 7.89 -17.25
CA ARG A 283 -4.26 8.04 -17.65
C ARG A 283 -5.03 8.74 -16.53
N MET A 284 -5.91 9.65 -16.92
CA MET A 284 -6.84 10.28 -15.99
C MET A 284 -7.98 9.32 -15.58
N PRO A 285 -8.62 9.52 -14.42
CA PRO A 285 -9.80 8.75 -14.05
C PRO A 285 -10.85 8.77 -15.16
N HIS A 286 -11.41 7.61 -15.49
CA HIS A 286 -12.41 7.43 -16.55
C HIS A 286 -11.95 7.78 -17.97
N ASN A 287 -10.65 8.03 -18.18
CA ASN A 287 -10.07 8.26 -19.50
C ASN A 287 -9.16 7.08 -19.89
N GLN A 288 -9.24 6.66 -21.16
CA GLN A 288 -8.39 5.62 -21.73
C GLN A 288 -7.14 6.19 -22.42
N GLU A 289 -7.05 7.50 -22.58
CA GLU A 289 -5.94 8.19 -23.23
C GLU A 289 -4.76 8.40 -22.28
N TRP A 290 -3.56 8.13 -22.78
CA TRP A 290 -2.32 8.40 -22.09
C TRP A 290 -1.91 9.86 -22.25
N ASN A 291 -1.53 10.47 -21.15
CA ASN A 291 -0.95 11.80 -21.04
C ASN A 291 0.52 11.62 -20.63
N TYR A 292 1.42 12.40 -21.20
CA TYR A 292 2.85 12.29 -20.93
C TYR A 292 3.26 13.27 -19.83
N LEU A 293 4.18 12.84 -18.98
CA LEU A 293 4.88 13.72 -18.06
C LEU A 293 6.09 14.26 -18.80
N GLU A 294 6.25 15.57 -18.84
CA GLU A 294 7.44 16.20 -19.43
C GLU A 294 8.67 15.64 -18.73
N SER A 295 9.58 15.03 -19.50
CA SER A 295 10.90 14.67 -19.02
C SER A 295 11.75 15.93 -19.01
N GLU A 296 12.13 16.41 -17.83
CA GLU A 296 13.24 17.37 -17.69
C GLU A 296 14.54 16.80 -18.27
#